data_AF-A0A1I8NAY3-F1
#
_entry.id   AF-A0A1I8NAY3-F1
#
_cell.length_a   1.000
_cell.length_b   1.000
_cell.length_c   1.000
_cell.angle_alpha   90.00
_cell.angle_beta   90.00
_cell.angle_gamma   90.00
#
_symmetry.space_group_name_H-M   'P 1'
#
loop_
_entity.id
_entity.type
_entity.pdbx_description
1 polymer ?
#
loop_
_entity_poly.entity_id
_entity_poly.type
_entity_poly.pdbx_seq_one_letter_code
_entity_poly.pdbx_strand_id
1 'polypeptide(L)'
;SCIIGPDYSIKVCTIGTVINRSAYTKDYCQLEGSGGRQTQPMPIRWMAWESVLLGKFTSKSDVWSFAVTLWEILTFSRHQPYEHLSDAKVIENIGHIYQDNNKYEFLKMPPNCPREIYDLMCECWQRNESNRPNFREIHLFLQRKNLGFKPTLMTY
;
A
#
# COMPACT_ATOMS: atom_id res chain seq x y z
N SER A 1 -5.86 -5.24 5.79
CA SER A 1 -6.68 -6.45 5.55
C SER A 1 -5.90 -7.75 5.70
N CYS A 2 -5.14 -7.89 6.79
CA CYS A 2 -4.35 -9.09 7.09
C CYS A 2 -4.71 -9.58 8.48
N ILE A 3 -4.77 -10.89 8.67
CA ILE A 3 -4.99 -11.52 9.97
C ILE A 3 -3.70 -12.21 10.37
N ILE A 4 -3.31 -12.03 11.64
CA ILE A 4 -2.14 -12.66 12.24
C ILE A 4 -2.61 -13.84 13.07
N GLY A 5 -2.12 -15.04 12.75
CA GLY A 5 -2.32 -16.26 13.51
C GLY A 5 -1.12 -16.61 14.39
N PRO A 6 -1.10 -17.82 14.96
CA PRO A 6 0.04 -18.34 15.72
C PRO A 6 1.33 -18.31 14.89
N ASP A 7 2.47 -18.23 15.59
CA ASP A 7 3.82 -18.25 15.01
C ASP A 7 4.06 -17.17 13.94
N TYR A 8 3.43 -16.01 14.10
CA TYR A 8 3.47 -14.90 13.14
C TYR A 8 2.96 -15.28 11.74
N SER A 9 2.10 -16.30 11.63
CA SER A 9 1.46 -16.64 10.35
C SER A 9 0.54 -15.51 9.90
N ILE A 10 0.66 -15.09 8.65
CA ILE A 10 -0.14 -13.99 8.08
C ILE A 10 -1.04 -14.55 6.98
N LYS A 11 -2.32 -14.19 7.04
CA LYS A 11 -3.28 -14.46 5.96
C LYS A 11 -3.87 -13.16 5.45
N VAL A 12 -3.83 -12.97 4.13
CA VAL A 12 -4.56 -11.88 3.47
C VAL A 12 -6.03 -12.24 3.44
N CYS A 13 -6.90 -11.31 3.83
CA CYS A 13 -8.34 -11.55 3.88
C CYS A 13 -9.09 -10.41 3.19
N THR A 14 -10.08 -10.73 2.36
CA THR A 14 -10.94 -9.77 1.66
C THR A 14 -12.01 -9.14 2.56
N ILE A 15 -11.93 -9.38 3.87
CA ILE A 15 -12.97 -9.11 4.87
C ILE A 15 -13.09 -7.59 5.19
N GLY A 16 -12.17 -6.75 4.73
CA GLY A 16 -12.17 -5.30 5.01
C GLY A 16 -13.43 -4.55 4.55
N THR A 17 -14.22 -5.11 3.63
CA THR A 17 -15.52 -4.52 3.23
C THR A 17 -16.68 -4.91 4.15
N VAL A 18 -16.56 -5.97 4.96
CA VAL A 18 -17.68 -6.58 5.71
C VAL A 18 -17.50 -6.59 7.24
N ILE A 19 -16.27 -6.54 7.77
CA ILE A 19 -16.07 -6.57 9.23
C ILE A 19 -15.18 -5.40 9.65
N ASN A 20 -15.79 -4.48 10.41
CA ASN A 20 -15.17 -3.36 11.13
C ASN A 20 -14.87 -2.06 10.34
N ARG A 21 -15.85 -1.57 9.54
CA ARG A 21 -15.77 -0.22 8.94
C ARG A 21 -15.54 0.88 9.98
N SER A 22 -16.01 0.75 11.22
CA SER A 22 -15.93 1.86 12.21
C SER A 22 -14.50 2.21 12.58
N ALA A 23 -13.65 1.22 12.89
CA ALA A 23 -12.27 1.47 13.32
C ALA A 23 -11.38 2.09 12.22
N TYR A 24 -11.66 1.78 10.96
CA TYR A 24 -10.84 2.19 9.80
C TYR A 24 -11.56 3.18 8.87
N THR A 25 -12.63 3.82 9.31
CA THR A 25 -13.42 4.76 8.48
C THR A 25 -12.55 5.84 7.82
N LYS A 26 -11.51 6.30 8.53
CA LYS A 26 -10.58 7.35 8.09
C LYS A 26 -9.65 6.93 6.95
N ASP A 27 -9.55 5.63 6.65
CA ASP A 27 -8.70 5.11 5.57
C ASP A 27 -9.43 5.10 4.22
N TYR A 28 -10.75 5.34 4.22
CA TYR A 28 -11.58 5.31 3.03
C TYR A 28 -12.08 6.70 2.67
N CYS A 29 -11.77 7.12 1.45
CA CYS A 29 -12.22 8.38 0.89
C CYS A 29 -13.46 8.16 0.00
N GLN A 30 -14.45 9.04 0.14
CA GLN A 30 -15.60 9.09 -0.75
C GLN A 30 -15.21 9.81 -2.04
N LEU A 31 -15.16 9.08 -3.16
CA LEU A 31 -14.95 9.68 -4.47
C LEU A 31 -16.29 10.12 -5.07
N GLU A 32 -16.29 11.24 -5.78
CA GLU A 32 -17.43 11.66 -6.59
C GLU A 32 -17.38 10.93 -7.92
N GLY A 33 -18.41 10.11 -8.22
CA GLY A 33 -18.51 9.45 -9.51
C GLY A 33 -18.85 10.43 -10.63
N SER A 34 -18.45 10.10 -11.86
CA SER A 34 -18.88 10.85 -13.04
C SER A 34 -20.40 10.94 -13.10
N GLY A 35 -20.94 12.16 -13.10
CA GLY A 35 -22.39 12.42 -13.08
C GLY A 35 -23.04 12.50 -11.70
N GLY A 36 -22.27 12.78 -10.63
CA GLY A 36 -22.83 13.04 -9.29
C GLY A 36 -23.32 11.78 -8.56
N ARG A 37 -22.99 10.58 -9.04
CA ARG A 37 -23.29 9.32 -8.36
C ARG A 37 -22.27 9.07 -7.24
N GLN A 38 -22.77 8.81 -6.03
CA GLN A 38 -21.93 8.37 -4.92
C GLN A 38 -21.36 6.97 -5.23
N THR A 39 -20.04 6.82 -5.19
CA THR A 39 -19.37 5.51 -5.33
C THR A 39 -19.22 4.85 -3.96
N GLN A 40 -18.78 3.59 -3.91
CA GLN A 40 -18.29 3.04 -2.64
C GLN A 40 -17.05 3.84 -2.18
N PRO A 41 -16.86 4.05 -0.86
CA PRO A 41 -15.62 4.61 -0.32
C PRO A 41 -14.41 3.74 -0.71
N MET A 42 -13.30 4.38 -1.10
CA MET A 42 -12.12 3.71 -1.63
C MET A 42 -10.87 4.01 -0.78
N PRO A 43 -9.96 3.04 -0.58
CA PRO A 43 -8.74 3.24 0.20
C PRO A 43 -7.64 3.93 -0.62
N ILE A 44 -7.90 5.18 -1.05
CA ILE A 44 -7.09 5.89 -2.06
C ILE A 44 -5.60 5.99 -1.73
N ARG A 45 -5.23 5.98 -0.45
CA ARG A 45 -3.84 6.06 0.03
C ARG A 45 -3.01 4.81 -0.25
N TRP A 46 -3.67 3.68 -0.53
CA TRP A 46 -3.05 2.40 -0.91
C TRP A 46 -3.11 2.14 -2.41
N MET A 47 -3.92 2.89 -3.15
CA MET A 47 -4.23 2.59 -4.54
C MET A 47 -3.17 3.14 -5.50
N ALA A 48 -2.93 2.41 -6.59
CA ALA A 48 -2.14 2.92 -7.70
C ALA A 48 -2.87 4.05 -8.43
N TRP A 49 -2.11 4.93 -9.10
CA TRP A 49 -2.68 6.09 -9.78
C TRP A 49 -3.72 5.69 -10.84
N GLU A 50 -3.47 4.60 -11.58
CA GLU A 50 -4.38 4.12 -12.62
C GLU A 50 -5.67 3.53 -12.03
N SER A 51 -5.62 3.00 -10.81
CA SER A 51 -6.80 2.49 -10.11
C SER A 51 -7.70 3.62 -9.62
N VAL A 52 -7.10 4.73 -9.17
CA VAL A 52 -7.86 5.90 -8.70
C VAL A 52 -8.44 6.70 -9.87
N LEU A 53 -7.63 7.01 -10.89
CA LEU A 53 -8.04 7.91 -11.96
C LEU A 53 -8.77 7.21 -13.12
N LEU A 54 -8.41 5.96 -13.41
CA LEU A 54 -8.94 5.22 -14.58
C LEU A 54 -9.80 4.02 -14.17
N GLY A 55 -9.96 3.73 -12.88
CA GLY A 55 -10.67 2.55 -12.39
C GLY A 55 -10.01 1.23 -12.83
N LYS A 56 -8.71 1.24 -13.17
CA LYS A 56 -7.98 0.06 -13.64
C LYS A 56 -7.40 -0.71 -12.45
N PHE A 57 -7.93 -1.89 -12.18
CA PHE A 57 -7.48 -2.80 -11.12
C PHE A 57 -6.80 -4.02 -11.73
N THR A 58 -5.53 -4.26 -11.36
CA THR A 58 -4.72 -5.35 -11.89
C THR A 58 -3.80 -5.92 -10.80
N SER A 59 -3.18 -7.07 -11.07
CA SER A 59 -2.11 -7.56 -10.18
C SER A 59 -0.94 -6.58 -10.02
N LYS A 60 -0.73 -5.65 -10.96
CA LYS A 60 0.30 -4.60 -10.86
C LYS A 60 -0.15 -3.42 -10.00
N SER A 61 -1.45 -3.12 -9.92
CA SER A 61 -1.96 -2.18 -8.92
C SER A 61 -1.92 -2.80 -7.52
N ASP A 62 -2.12 -4.11 -7.39
CA ASP A 62 -1.95 -4.81 -6.11
C ASP A 62 -0.50 -4.76 -5.62
N VAL A 63 0.49 -4.80 -6.52
CA VAL A 63 1.92 -4.60 -6.18
C VAL A 63 2.16 -3.21 -5.57
N TRP A 64 1.50 -2.18 -6.09
CA TRP A 64 1.56 -0.83 -5.51
C TRP A 64 1.03 -0.82 -4.08
N SER A 65 -0.17 -1.39 -3.88
CA SER A 65 -0.81 -1.48 -2.58
C SER A 65 0.03 -2.31 -1.60
N PHE A 66 0.66 -3.39 -2.06
CA PHE A 66 1.57 -4.19 -1.27
C PHE A 66 2.76 -3.38 -0.74
N ALA A 67 3.36 -2.51 -1.57
CA ALA A 67 4.47 -1.66 -1.10
C ALA A 67 4.02 -0.65 -0.05
N VAL A 68 2.80 -0.11 -0.15
CA VAL A 68 2.20 0.69 0.93
C VAL A 68 2.03 -0.15 2.20
N THR A 69 1.56 -1.39 2.09
CA THR A 69 1.46 -2.31 3.24
C THR A 69 2.82 -2.67 3.83
N LEU A 70 3.86 -2.84 3.01
CA LEU A 70 5.22 -3.07 3.49
C LEU A 70 5.74 -1.84 4.26
N TRP A 71 5.40 -0.63 3.82
CA TRP A 71 5.69 0.60 4.54
C TRP A 71 4.97 0.66 5.89
N GLU A 72 3.70 0.26 5.96
CA GLU A 72 2.96 0.16 7.23
C GLU A 72 3.63 -0.82 8.19
N ILE A 73 4.05 -1.99 7.71
CA ILE A 73 4.75 -3.00 8.53
C ILE A 73 6.01 -2.40 9.14
N LEU A 74 6.82 -1.69 8.36
CA LEU A 74 8.09 -1.11 8.83
C LEU A 74 7.93 0.15 9.69
N THR A 75 6.76 0.79 9.64
CA THR A 75 6.39 1.88 10.56
C THR A 75 5.59 1.39 11.77
N PHE A 76 5.47 0.07 11.93
CA PHE A 76 4.66 -0.59 12.98
C PHE A 76 3.21 -0.11 13.00
N SER A 77 2.66 0.26 11.83
CA SER A 77 1.30 0.78 11.66
C SER A 77 0.98 1.97 12.57
N ARG A 78 2.00 2.75 12.96
CA ARG A 78 1.83 3.93 13.84
C ARG A 78 1.30 5.16 13.10
N HIS A 79 1.48 5.18 11.78
CA HIS A 79 1.19 6.32 10.93
C HIS A 79 0.30 5.89 9.76
N GLN A 80 -0.65 6.75 9.40
CA GLN A 80 -1.42 6.56 8.17
C GLN A 80 -0.53 6.92 6.96
N PRO A 81 -0.58 6.19 5.84
CA PRO A 81 0.09 6.61 4.62
C PRO A 81 -0.33 8.02 4.20
N TYR A 82 0.66 8.89 3.98
CA TYR A 82 0.46 10.31 3.67
C TYR A 82 -0.38 11.07 4.73
N GLU A 83 -0.21 10.77 6.03
CA GLU A 83 -0.98 11.39 7.13
C GLU A 83 -0.97 12.93 7.13
N HIS A 84 0.06 13.56 6.55
CA HIS A 84 0.18 15.01 6.42
C HIS A 84 -0.65 15.60 5.26
N LEU A 85 -1.23 14.76 4.41
CA LEU A 85 -2.09 15.15 3.29
C LEU A 85 -3.55 14.86 3.59
N SER A 86 -4.43 15.83 3.30
CA SER A 86 -5.87 15.59 3.22
C SER A 86 -6.21 14.68 2.03
N ASP A 87 -7.40 14.09 2.01
CA ASP A 87 -7.82 13.22 0.91
C ASP A 87 -7.76 13.93 -0.46
N ALA A 88 -8.16 15.19 -0.53
CA ALA A 88 -8.04 16.01 -1.73
C ALA A 88 -6.57 16.20 -2.17
N LYS A 89 -5.66 16.40 -1.20
CA LYS A 89 -4.21 16.49 -1.46
C LYS A 89 -3.61 15.16 -1.91
N VAL A 90 -4.12 14.02 -1.43
CA VAL A 90 -3.72 12.69 -1.91
C VAL A 90 -4.14 12.50 -3.36
N ILE A 91 -5.37 12.90 -3.73
CA ILE A 91 -5.85 12.87 -5.11
C ILE A 91 -5.01 13.80 -6.01
N GLU A 92 -4.68 15.00 -5.53
CA GLU A 92 -3.76 15.92 -6.22
C GLU A 92 -2.39 15.27 -6.47
N ASN A 93 -1.79 14.65 -5.45
CA ASN A 93 -0.53 13.92 -5.55
C ASN A 93 -0.60 12.80 -6.60
N ILE A 94 -1.68 12.02 -6.60
CA ILE A 94 -1.94 10.98 -7.60
C ILE A 94 -2.04 11.56 -9.01
N GLY A 95 -2.69 12.71 -9.17
CA GLY A 95 -2.75 13.44 -10.44
C GLY A 95 -1.36 13.85 -10.93
N HIS A 96 -0.47 14.27 -10.02
CA HIS A 96 0.92 14.58 -10.37
C HIS A 96 1.73 13.35 -10.81
N ILE A 97 1.48 12.16 -10.22
CA ILE A 97 2.08 10.89 -10.68
C ILE A 97 1.62 10.58 -12.11
N TYR A 98 0.32 10.73 -12.39
CA TYR A 98 -0.22 10.52 -13.73
C TYR A 98 0.42 11.45 -14.77
N GLN A 99 0.57 12.73 -14.43
CA GLN A 99 1.16 13.75 -15.29
C GLN A 99 2.69 13.64 -15.44
N ASP A 100 3.35 12.85 -14.59
CA ASP A 100 4.81 12.68 -14.58
C ASP A 100 5.57 14.02 -14.47
N ASN A 101 5.06 14.92 -13.64
CA ASN A 101 5.50 16.32 -13.60
C ASN A 101 6.49 16.63 -12.46
N ASN A 102 7.00 15.60 -11.77
CA ASN A 102 7.92 15.69 -10.61
C ASN A 102 7.38 16.49 -9.40
N LYS A 103 6.07 16.77 -9.32
CA LYS A 103 5.44 17.42 -8.16
C LYS A 103 4.79 16.44 -7.19
N TYR A 104 4.95 15.14 -7.44
CA TYR A 104 4.43 14.09 -6.57
C TYR A 104 5.48 13.65 -5.55
N GLU A 105 5.01 13.12 -4.43
CA GLU A 105 5.83 12.44 -3.44
C GLU A 105 5.36 10.99 -3.24
N PHE A 106 6.33 10.11 -2.95
CA PHE A 106 6.08 8.79 -2.41
C PHE A 106 6.23 8.80 -0.89
N LEU A 107 5.77 7.74 -0.23
CA LEU A 107 5.98 7.57 1.21
C LEU A 107 7.47 7.58 1.53
N LYS A 108 7.86 8.33 2.56
CA LYS A 108 9.26 8.45 2.99
C LYS A 108 9.77 7.12 3.54
N MET A 109 11.08 6.89 3.40
CA MET A 109 11.74 5.72 3.97
C MET A 109 11.49 5.63 5.49
N PRO A 110 10.93 4.51 6.00
CA PRO A 110 10.70 4.34 7.42
C PRO A 110 12.00 4.37 8.25
N PRO A 111 11.96 4.77 9.53
CA PRO A 111 13.09 4.65 10.44
C PRO A 111 13.55 3.18 10.53
N ASN A 112 14.87 2.95 10.48
CA ASN A 112 15.47 1.62 10.52
C ASN A 112 15.11 0.68 9.35
N CYS A 113 14.53 1.21 8.27
CA CYS A 113 14.32 0.45 7.03
C CYS A 113 15.66 0.25 6.30
N PRO A 114 16.08 -0.99 5.98
CA PRO A 114 17.23 -1.21 5.13
C PRO A 114 16.99 -0.59 3.75
N ARG A 115 18.02 0.06 3.20
CA ARG A 115 17.92 0.81 1.94
C ARG A 115 17.33 -0.02 0.80
N GLU A 116 17.71 -1.29 0.69
CA GLU A 116 17.26 -2.13 -0.41
C GLU A 116 15.78 -2.53 -0.28
N ILE A 117 15.23 -2.55 0.93
CA ILE A 117 13.79 -2.76 1.14
C ILE A 117 13.02 -1.51 0.67
N TYR A 118 13.54 -0.32 0.93
CA TYR A 118 12.93 0.92 0.43
C TYR A 118 13.05 1.05 -1.09
N ASP A 119 14.19 0.66 -1.67
CA ASP A 119 14.35 0.65 -3.12
C ASP A 119 13.33 -0.30 -3.78
N LEU A 120 13.07 -1.48 -3.20
CA LEU A 120 11.98 -2.36 -3.63
C LEU A 120 10.60 -1.67 -3.57
N MET A 121 10.31 -0.90 -2.52
CA MET A 121 9.05 -0.14 -2.45
C MET A 121 8.95 0.87 -3.61
N CYS A 122 10.04 1.60 -3.89
CA CYS A 122 10.11 2.55 -5.00
C CYS A 122 9.94 1.86 -6.38
N GLU A 123 10.46 0.65 -6.55
CA GLU A 123 10.21 -0.17 -7.75
C GLU A 123 8.73 -0.56 -7.89
N CYS A 124 8.05 -0.84 -6.78
CA CYS A 124 6.62 -1.13 -6.78
C CYS A 124 5.76 0.11 -7.09
N TRP A 125 6.27 1.32 -6.84
CA TRP A 125 5.59 2.59 -7.12
C TRP A 125 5.97 3.21 -8.47
N GLN A 126 6.56 2.44 -9.38
CA GLN A 126 6.81 2.90 -10.74
C GLN A 126 5.52 3.31 -11.45
N ARG A 127 5.57 4.46 -12.14
CA ARG A 127 4.41 4.99 -12.89
C ARG A 127 3.91 4.00 -13.92
N ASN A 128 4.81 3.41 -14.72
CA ASN A 128 4.46 2.36 -15.68
C ASN A 128 4.29 1.01 -14.97
N GLU A 129 3.11 0.42 -15.07
CA GLU A 129 2.77 -0.87 -14.46
C GLU A 129 3.70 -2.02 -14.88
N SER A 130 4.25 -1.96 -16.09
CA SER A 130 5.15 -2.99 -16.63
C SER A 130 6.53 -2.97 -15.96
N ASN A 131 6.93 -1.82 -15.40
CA ASN A 131 8.22 -1.65 -14.72
C ASN A 131 8.18 -2.11 -13.26
N ARG A 132 6.99 -2.30 -12.69
CA ARG A 132 6.85 -2.80 -11.32
C ARG A 132 7.26 -4.28 -11.30
N PRO A 133 7.86 -4.81 -10.22
CA PRO A 133 8.09 -6.23 -10.09
C PRO A 133 6.77 -7.02 -10.03
N ASN A 134 6.83 -8.32 -10.19
CA ASN A 134 5.71 -9.22 -9.87
C ASN A 134 5.87 -9.80 -8.45
N PHE A 135 4.78 -10.35 -7.90
CA PHE A 135 4.81 -10.90 -6.54
C PHE A 135 5.83 -12.03 -6.34
N ARG A 136 6.16 -12.81 -7.38
CA ARG A 136 7.20 -13.84 -7.29
C ARG A 136 8.58 -13.23 -7.07
N GLU A 137 8.91 -12.17 -7.80
CA GLU A 137 10.18 -11.44 -7.64
C GLU A 137 10.28 -10.81 -6.24
N ILE A 138 9.21 -10.13 -5.81
CA ILE A 138 9.09 -9.54 -4.47
C ILE A 138 9.30 -10.60 -3.39
N HIS A 139 8.58 -11.73 -3.49
CA HIS A 139 8.67 -12.83 -2.52
C HIS A 139 10.09 -13.39 -2.43
N LEU A 140 10.72 -13.71 -3.57
CA LEU A 140 12.08 -14.23 -3.59
C LEU A 140 13.09 -13.24 -3.00
N PHE A 141 12.92 -11.94 -3.26
CA PHE A 141 13.77 -10.92 -2.68
C PHE A 141 13.62 -10.86 -1.15
N LEU A 142 12.39 -10.77 -0.64
CA LEU A 142 12.12 -10.71 0.79
C LEU A 142 12.54 -12.00 1.52
N GLN A 143 12.35 -13.16 0.89
CA GLN A 143 12.81 -14.44 1.41
C GLN A 143 14.33 -14.47 1.56
N ARG A 144 15.07 -14.01 0.55
CA ARG A 144 16.54 -13.91 0.61
C ARG A 144 17.02 -12.99 1.73
N LYS A 145 16.33 -11.86 1.94
CA LYS A 145 16.67 -10.90 3.02
C LYS A 145 16.39 -11.46 4.43
N ASN A 146 15.50 -12.43 4.56
CA ASN A 146 15.15 -13.08 5.82
C ASN A 146 15.81 -14.46 6.00
N LEU A 147 16.79 -14.82 5.16
CA LEU A 147 17.50 -16.10 5.30
C LEU A 147 18.15 -16.21 6.69
N GLY A 148 17.85 -17.32 7.38
CA GLY A 148 18.37 -17.60 8.72
C GLY A 148 17.56 -16.96 9.86
N PHE A 149 16.54 -16.16 9.57
CA PHE A 149 15.63 -15.67 10.60
C PHE A 149 14.82 -16.82 11.18
N LYS A 150 14.95 -17.05 12.49
CA LYS A 150 14.08 -17.93 13.26
C LYS A 150 13.31 -17.05 14.24
N PRO A 151 11.98 -16.96 14.13
CA PRO A 151 11.20 -16.21 15.09
C PRO A 151 11.40 -16.82 16.47
N THR A 152 11.88 -16.04 17.42
CA THR A 152 11.93 -16.45 18.83
C THR A 152 10.50 -16.52 19.32
N LEU A 153 9.95 -17.73 19.42
CA LEU A 153 8.63 -17.94 20.02
C LEU A 153 8.79 -17.65 21.51
N MET A 154 8.26 -16.51 21.97
CA MET A 154 8.07 -16.30 23.40
C MET A 154 6.96 -17.26 23.84
N THR A 155 7.35 -18.39 24.41
CA THR A 155 6.46 -19.23 25.22
C THR A 155 6.07 -18.43 26.45
N TYR A 156 4.83 -17.95 26.48
CA TYR A 156 4.18 -17.46 27.69
C TYR A 156 3.61 -18.63 28.49
#